data_AF-F9UJI1-F1
#
_entry.id   AF-F9UJI1-F1
#
_cell.length_a   1.000
_cell.length_b   1.000
_cell.length_c   1.000
_cell.angle_alpha   90.00
_cell.angle_beta   90.00
_cell.angle_gamma   90.00
#
_symmetry.space_group_name_H-M   'P 1'
#
loop_
_entity.id
_entity.type
_entity.pdbx_description
1 polymer ?
#
loop_
_entity_poly.entity_id
_entity_poly.type
_entity_poly.pdbx_seq_one_letter_code
_entity_poly.pdbx_strand_id
1 'polypeptide(L)'
;MNKINNLVESYKQKIDEIAKSNLNIDQKGLMKDILDAISKKENVTEELIQNVYQLLIQRVKVGFTFDAAPTSKVDTVAYLQKDETLSFGESDSNQNTLIIGENYDALKCLLLIEGERERES
;
A
#
# COMPACT_ATOMS: atom_id res chain seq x y z
N MET A 1 27.33 26.01 18.18
CA MET A 1 26.25 25.06 17.80
C MET A 1 26.89 23.70 17.54
N ASN A 2 26.45 22.64 18.22
CA ASN A 2 27.03 21.31 18.11
C ASN A 2 26.93 20.79 16.67
N LYS A 3 28.06 20.32 16.12
CA LYS A 3 28.16 19.77 14.75
C LYS A 3 27.15 18.65 14.49
N ILE A 4 26.83 17.89 15.53
CA ILE A 4 25.80 16.83 15.55
C ILE A 4 24.39 17.38 15.35
N ASN A 5 24.05 18.52 15.96
CA ASN A 5 22.73 19.12 15.79
C ASN A 5 22.52 19.59 14.35
N ASN A 6 23.56 20.19 13.74
CA ASN A 6 23.51 20.59 12.33
C ASN A 6 23.33 19.38 11.40
N LEU A 7 23.98 18.26 11.73
CA LEU A 7 23.86 17.01 10.97
C LEU A 7 22.44 16.43 11.05
N VAL A 8 21.86 16.39 12.25
CA VAL A 8 20.49 15.92 12.49
C VAL A 8 19.48 16.78 11.72
N GLU A 9 19.59 18.11 11.81
CA GLU A 9 18.69 19.01 11.07
C GLU A 9 18.81 18.84 9.55
N SER A 10 20.03 18.64 9.02
CA SER A 10 20.23 18.32 7.61
C SER A 10 19.51 17.02 7.20
N TYR A 11 19.53 15.99 8.04
CA TYR A 11 18.83 14.74 7.75
C TYR A 11 17.31 14.85 7.87
N LYS A 12 16.81 15.65 8.82
CA LYS A 12 15.36 15.93 8.91
C LYS A 12 14.83 16.62 7.66
N GLN A 13 15.57 17.60 7.12
CA GLN A 13 15.22 18.25 5.86
C GLN A 13 15.17 17.26 4.69
N LYS A 14 16.18 16.37 4.59
CA LYS A 14 16.18 15.32 3.57
C LYS A 14 14.99 14.37 3.69
N ILE A 15 14.54 14.05 4.91
CA ILE A 15 13.34 13.24 5.15
C ILE A 15 12.07 13.98 4.67
N ASP A 16 12.00 15.30 4.87
CA ASP A 16 10.86 16.10 4.40
C ASP A 16 10.76 16.14 2.88
N GLU A 17 11.89 16.19 2.19
CA GLU A 17 11.99 16.18 0.72
C GLU A 17 11.57 14.85 0.08
N ILE A 18 11.52 13.74 0.84
CA ILE A 18 11.08 12.45 0.31
C ILE A 18 9.61 12.54 -0.13
N ALA A 19 9.28 12.08 -1.34
CA ALA A 19 7.92 12.12 -1.87
C ALA A 19 6.92 11.38 -0.95
N LYS A 20 5.67 11.88 -0.88
CA LYS A 20 4.59 11.24 -0.10
C LYS A 20 4.28 9.82 -0.53
N SER A 21 4.54 9.48 -1.80
CA SER A 21 4.43 8.12 -2.35
C SER A 21 5.38 7.12 -1.67
N ASN A 22 6.49 7.62 -1.12
CA ASN A 22 7.56 6.82 -0.56
C ASN A 22 7.53 6.81 0.97
N LEU A 23 7.12 7.93 1.60
CA LEU A 23 6.93 8.06 3.03
C LEU A 23 5.71 8.91 3.36
N ASN A 24 4.79 8.35 4.14
CA ASN A 24 3.65 9.10 4.66
C ASN A 24 4.08 10.07 5.79
N ILE A 25 3.17 10.94 6.22
CA ILE A 25 3.46 11.99 7.22
C ILE A 25 3.88 11.38 8.56
N ASP A 26 3.23 10.31 8.99
CA ASP A 26 3.51 9.66 10.28
C ASP A 26 4.88 8.97 10.28
N GLN A 27 5.25 8.32 9.18
CA GLN A 27 6.56 7.71 8.99
C GLN A 27 7.67 8.76 8.98
N LYS A 28 7.45 9.90 8.31
CA LYS A 28 8.38 11.03 8.36
C LYS A 28 8.55 11.55 9.78
N GLY A 29 7.46 11.72 10.51
CA GLY A 29 7.49 12.13 11.92
C GLY A 29 8.33 11.17 12.77
N LEU A 30 8.03 9.87 12.70
CA LEU A 30 8.73 8.83 13.45
C LEU A 30 10.24 8.80 13.14
N MET A 31 10.64 8.96 11.88
CA MET A 31 12.05 9.00 11.50
C MET A 31 12.79 10.19 12.14
N LYS A 32 12.14 11.36 12.23
CA LYS A 32 12.72 12.54 12.90
C LYS A 32 12.83 12.32 14.41
N ASP A 33 11.82 11.73 15.03
CA ASP A 33 11.82 11.41 16.47
C ASP A 33 12.94 10.43 16.82
N ILE A 34 13.20 9.43 15.97
CA ILE A 34 14.32 8.50 16.15
C ILE A 34 15.66 9.23 16.08
N LEU A 35 15.85 10.12 15.09
CA LEU A 35 17.08 10.92 14.98
C LEU A 35 17.29 11.83 16.21
N ASP A 36 16.21 12.42 16.72
CA ASP A 36 16.23 13.24 17.94
C ASP A 36 16.49 12.44 19.21
N ALA A 37 15.96 11.22 19.31
CA ALA A 37 16.21 10.35 20.45
C ALA A 37 17.67 9.88 20.50
N ILE A 38 18.27 9.59 19.34
CA ILE A 38 19.65 9.11 19.28
C ILE A 38 20.65 10.24 19.49
N SER A 39 20.38 11.44 18.98
CA SER A 39 21.24 12.60 19.20
C SER A 39 21.39 13.00 20.67
N LYS A 40 20.45 12.58 21.53
CA LYS A 40 20.46 12.80 22.98
C LYS A 40 21.15 11.69 23.78
N LYS A 41 21.58 10.59 23.14
CA LYS A 41 22.28 9.49 23.85
C LYS A 41 23.69 9.89 24.25
N GLU A 42 24.16 9.36 25.38
CA GLU A 42 25.56 9.46 25.77
C GLU A 42 26.45 8.76 24.74
N ASN A 43 27.60 9.36 24.41
CA ASN A 43 28.56 8.88 23.40
C ASN A 43 28.06 8.86 21.95
N VAL A 44 27.15 9.77 21.58
CA VAL A 44 26.73 9.87 20.18
C VAL A 44 27.87 10.38 19.29
N THR A 45 28.10 9.68 18.19
CA THR A 45 29.07 10.07 17.15
C THR A 45 28.34 10.48 15.88
N GLU A 46 29.01 11.28 15.04
CA GLU A 46 28.48 11.65 13.71
C GLU A 46 28.20 10.40 12.86
N GLU A 47 29.07 9.38 12.96
CA GLU A 47 28.94 8.10 12.26
C GLU A 47 27.67 7.35 12.69
N LEU A 48 27.34 7.32 13.99
CA LEU A 48 26.14 6.66 14.47
C LEU A 48 24.87 7.31 13.90
N ILE A 49 24.81 8.65 13.88
CA ILE A 49 23.69 9.39 13.30
C ILE A 49 23.58 9.11 11.79
N GLN A 50 24.70 9.10 11.08
CA GLN A 50 24.74 8.78 9.66
C GLN A 50 24.25 7.34 9.38
N ASN A 51 24.71 6.36 10.16
CA ASN A 51 24.31 4.96 10.01
C ASN A 51 22.82 4.76 10.27
N VAL A 52 22.27 5.43 11.29
CA VAL A 52 20.83 5.37 11.57
C VAL A 52 20.04 6.00 10.43
N TYR A 53 20.45 7.17 9.94
CA TYR A 53 19.79 7.79 8.79
C TYR A 53 19.79 6.85 7.58
N GLN A 54 20.93 6.21 7.26
CA GLN A 54 21.04 5.25 6.16
C GLN A 54 20.09 4.06 6.33
N LEU A 55 19.98 3.51 7.55
CA LEU A 55 19.05 2.42 7.86
C LEU A 55 17.59 2.83 7.64
N LEU A 56 17.21 4.03 8.10
CA LEU A 56 15.85 4.54 7.97
C LEU A 56 15.46 4.74 6.49
N ILE A 57 16.35 5.27 5.66
CA ILE A 57 16.07 5.47 4.22
C ILE A 57 16.18 4.18 3.40
N GLN A 58 16.96 3.19 3.84
CA GLN A 58 17.03 1.90 3.13
C GLN A 58 15.67 1.21 3.10
N ARG A 59 14.87 1.30 4.17
CA ARG A 59 13.48 0.78 4.18
C ARG A 59 12.61 1.38 3.08
N VAL A 60 12.84 2.64 2.70
CA VAL A 60 12.12 3.30 1.60
C VAL A 60 12.43 2.64 0.25
N LYS A 61 13.66 2.15 0.06
CA LYS A 61 14.09 1.55 -1.22
C LYS A 61 13.68 0.09 -1.39
N VAL A 62 13.34 -0.60 -0.30
CA VAL A 62 13.01 -2.04 -0.29
C VAL A 62 11.53 -2.30 0.03
N GLY A 63 10.75 -1.26 0.35
CA GLY A 63 9.33 -1.38 0.62
C GLY A 63 8.53 -1.61 -0.67
N PHE A 64 7.70 -2.66 -0.69
CA PHE A 64 6.59 -2.82 -1.64
C PHE A 64 5.70 -1.56 -1.58
N THR A 65 5.93 -0.59 -2.46
CA THR A 65 4.97 0.47 -2.73
C THR A 65 3.86 -0.14 -3.57
N PHE A 66 2.77 -0.54 -2.93
CA PHE A 66 1.52 -0.72 -3.65
C PHE A 66 1.10 0.68 -4.10
N ASP A 67 1.02 0.88 -5.42
CA ASP A 67 0.29 2.04 -5.94
C ASP A 67 -1.06 2.09 -5.24
N ALA A 68 -1.51 3.30 -4.89
CA ALA A 68 -2.84 3.48 -4.35
C ALA A 68 -3.82 2.81 -5.33
N ALA A 69 -4.51 1.76 -4.86
CA ALA A 69 -5.52 1.09 -5.66
C ALA A 69 -6.48 2.18 -6.17
N PRO A 70 -6.85 2.17 -7.46
CA PRO A 70 -7.80 3.13 -7.99
C PRO A 70 -9.02 3.16 -7.07
N THR A 71 -9.36 4.34 -6.54
CA THR A 71 -10.49 4.51 -5.64
C THR A 71 -11.72 3.94 -6.32
N SER A 72 -12.23 2.82 -5.80
CA SER A 72 -13.52 2.29 -6.22
C SER A 72 -14.55 3.38 -5.99
N LYS A 73 -15.37 3.67 -7.01
CA LYS A 73 -16.51 4.56 -6.84
C LYS A 73 -17.41 3.91 -5.78
N VAL A 74 -17.48 4.52 -4.60
CA VAL A 74 -18.16 3.93 -3.44
C VAL A 74 -19.70 4.00 -3.55
N ASP A 75 -20.19 4.80 -4.51
CA ASP A 75 -21.63 5.05 -4.75
C ASP A 75 -22.20 4.23 -5.92
N THR A 76 -21.53 3.17 -6.35
CA THR A 76 -22.00 2.31 -7.45
C THR A 76 -22.30 0.90 -6.98
N VAL A 77 -23.38 0.31 -7.51
CA VAL A 77 -23.74 -1.10 -7.34
C VAL A 77 -23.33 -1.85 -8.59
N ALA A 78 -22.61 -2.95 -8.43
CA ALA A 78 -22.30 -3.89 -9.50
C ALA A 78 -23.19 -5.13 -9.39
N TYR A 79 -23.59 -5.69 -10.53
CA TYR A 79 -24.32 -6.96 -10.61
C TYR A 79 -23.85 -7.74 -11.84
N LEU A 80 -23.94 -9.07 -11.78
CA LEU A 80 -23.64 -9.93 -12.92
C LEU A 80 -24.91 -10.17 -13.75
N GLN A 81 -24.77 -10.06 -15.07
CA GLN A 81 -25.82 -10.37 -16.02
C GLN A 81 -25.29 -11.31 -17.09
N LYS A 82 -26.02 -12.38 -17.36
CA LYS A 82 -25.71 -13.32 -18.44
C LYS A 82 -26.01 -12.66 -19.80
N ASP A 83 -25.04 -12.73 -20.72
CA ASP A 83 -25.25 -12.33 -22.10
C ASP A 83 -25.84 -13.50 -22.88
N GLU A 84 -27.14 -13.51 -23.10
CA GLU A 84 -27.83 -14.61 -23.78
C GLU A 84 -27.43 -14.78 -25.26
N THR A 85 -26.91 -13.72 -25.89
CA THR A 85 -26.54 -13.76 -27.32
C THR A 85 -25.16 -14.38 -27.56
N LEU A 86 -24.24 -14.15 -26.63
CA LEU A 86 -22.87 -14.68 -26.68
C LEU A 86 -22.66 -15.91 -25.80
N SER A 87 -23.66 -16.28 -24.99
CA SER A 87 -23.62 -17.49 -24.20
C SER A 87 -23.71 -18.72 -25.10
N PHE A 88 -22.86 -19.71 -24.82
CA PHE A 88 -23.03 -21.04 -25.37
C PHE A 88 -24.39 -21.60 -24.90
N GLY A 89 -25.07 -22.34 -25.76
CA GLY A 89 -26.34 -23.01 -25.41
C GLY A 89 -26.18 -24.00 -24.25
N GLU A 90 -27.31 -24.52 -23.74
CA GLU A 90 -27.42 -25.48 -22.62
C GLU A 90 -26.72 -26.83 -22.89
N SER A 91 -25.41 -26.83 -23.10
CA SER A 91 -24.58 -27.99 -22.86
C SER A 91 -24.06 -27.88 -21.44
N ASP A 92 -24.60 -28.73 -20.54
CA ASP A 92 -24.25 -28.84 -19.11
C ASP A 92 -22.76 -29.13 -18.83
N SER A 93 -21.90 -29.10 -19.84
CA SER A 93 -20.48 -29.45 -19.80
C SER A 93 -19.53 -28.26 -19.88
N ASN A 94 -20.01 -27.02 -20.01
CA ASN A 94 -19.11 -25.87 -20.14
C ASN A 94 -18.54 -25.44 -18.78
N GLN A 95 -17.32 -25.91 -18.50
CA GLN A 95 -16.57 -25.60 -17.28
C GLN A 95 -15.92 -24.21 -17.28
N ASN A 96 -15.93 -23.52 -18.43
CA ASN A 96 -15.24 -22.25 -18.61
C ASN A 96 -16.25 -21.10 -18.73
N THR A 97 -16.04 -20.04 -17.96
CA THR A 97 -16.86 -18.82 -17.98
C THR A 97 -16.00 -17.60 -18.27
N LEU A 98 -16.44 -16.76 -19.22
CA LEU A 98 -15.86 -15.44 -19.46
C LEU A 98 -16.73 -14.37 -18.80
N ILE A 99 -16.13 -13.51 -17.99
CA ILE A 99 -16.79 -12.36 -17.37
C ILE A 99 -16.11 -11.09 -17.88
N ILE A 100 -16.90 -10.12 -18.33
CA ILE A 100 -16.41 -8.84 -18.87
C ILE A 100 -16.79 -7.74 -17.89
N GLY A 101 -15.81 -7.05 -17.32
CA GLY A 101 -16.01 -5.95 -16.36
C GLY A 101 -14.77 -5.70 -15.50
N GLU A 102 -14.88 -4.76 -14.55
CA GLU A 102 -13.85 -4.55 -13.53
C GLU A 102 -13.69 -5.80 -12.65
N ASN A 103 -12.45 -6.24 -12.46
CA ASN A 103 -12.14 -7.51 -11.80
C ASN A 103 -12.64 -7.55 -10.34
N TYR A 104 -12.51 -6.43 -9.61
CA TYR A 104 -12.91 -6.31 -8.22
C TYR A 104 -14.42 -6.53 -8.04
N ASP A 105 -15.21 -5.88 -8.90
CA ASP A 105 -16.67 -5.96 -8.85
C ASP A 105 -17.17 -7.35 -9.25
N ALA A 106 -16.57 -7.94 -10.29
CA ALA A 106 -16.88 -9.30 -10.73
C ALA A 106 -16.62 -10.33 -9.61
N LEU A 107 -15.45 -10.27 -8.97
CA LEU A 107 -15.10 -11.19 -7.88
C LEU A 107 -16.01 -11.02 -6.67
N LYS A 108 -16.40 -9.78 -6.33
CA LYS A 108 -17.34 -9.52 -5.22
C LYS A 108 -18.72 -10.12 -5.49
N CYS A 109 -19.20 -10.05 -6.72
CA CYS A 109 -20.48 -10.66 -7.12
C CYS A 109 -20.39 -12.20 -7.08
N LEU A 110 -19.30 -12.79 -7.56
CA LEU A 110 -19.10 -14.24 -7.52
C LEU A 110 -19.06 -14.78 -6.08
N LEU A 111 -18.39 -14.08 -5.16
CA LEU A 111 -18.37 -14.44 -3.74
C LEU A 111 -19.79 -14.48 -3.14
N LEU A 112 -20.66 -13.54 -3.52
CA LEU A 112 -22.04 -13.50 -3.05
C LEU A 112 -22.83 -14.72 -3.56
N ILE A 113 -22.74 -15.02 -4.85
CA ILE A 113 -23.43 -16.14 -5.50
C ILE A 113 -23.02 -17.47 -4.87
N GLU A 114 -21.71 -17.67 -4.66
CA GLU A 114 -21.16 -18.88 -4.04
C GLU A 114 -21.63 -19.03 -2.59
N GLY A 115 -21.63 -17.93 -1.82
CA GLY A 115 -22.15 -17.93 -0.45
C GLY A 115 -23.66 -18.13 -0.36
N GLU A 116 -24.43 -17.80 -1.39
CA GLU A 116 -25.86 -18.17 -1.50
C GLU A 116 -26.02 -19.67 -1.80
N ARG A 117 -25.26 -20.20 -2.76
CA ARG A 117 -25.25 -21.63 -3.10
C ARG A 117 -24.92 -22.52 -1.90
N GLU A 118 -23.93 -22.14 -1.09
CA GLU A 118 -23.56 -22.88 0.13
C GLU A 118 -24.64 -22.82 1.22
N ARG A 119 -25.46 -21.76 1.27
CA ARG A 119 -26.56 -21.65 2.24
C ARG A 119 -27.79 -22.46 1.83
N GLU A 120 -27.98 -22.66 0.53
CA GLU A 120 -29.11 -23.39 -0.03
C GLU A 120 -28.84 -24.90 -0.21
N SER A 121 -27.59 -25.34 0.00
CA SER A 121 -27.16 -26.75 -0.03
C SER A 121 -27.29 -27.44 1.33
#